data_AF-A0A259CHZ7-F1
#
_entry.id   AF-A0A259CHZ7-F1
#
_cell.length_a   1.000
_cell.length_b   1.000
_cell.length_c   1.000
_cell.angle_alpha   90.00
_cell.angle_beta   90.00
_cell.angle_gamma   90.00
#
_symmetry.space_group_name_H-M   'P 1'
#
loop_
_entity.id
_entity.type
_entity.pdbx_description
1 polymer ?
#
loop_
_entity_poly.entity_id
_entity_poly.type
_entity_poly.pdbx_seq_one_letter_code
_entity_poly.pdbx_strand_id
1 'polypeptide(L)'
;MIRAAYALVFLFLTALAAHAGDDPYVRPSDIDLLAILAPAPAPDSAITREDLRILLDLQATRTPEMVAMANADVQRTLQRFSQVVGTDLSTARAPKANALVDKATADSAAIFLPAKAKWQRLRPYVQFPQIKLVVPPEDTYSYPSGHAAFGMGTAILLANMVPEKAVAIYERGVQFGFERAIAGVHYPS
;
A
#
# COMPACT_ATOMS: atom_id res chain seq x y z
N MET A 1 -39.13 -12.88 66.15
CA MET A 1 -38.65 -11.68 65.44
C MET A 1 -37.35 -12.04 64.73
N ILE A 2 -37.38 -12.32 63.42
CA ILE A 2 -36.18 -12.65 62.63
C ILE A 2 -36.12 -11.64 61.49
N ARG A 3 -35.13 -10.74 61.50
CA ARG A 3 -34.89 -9.77 60.42
C ARG A 3 -33.87 -10.37 59.47
N ALA A 4 -34.30 -10.74 58.27
CA ALA A 4 -33.41 -11.10 57.17
C ALA A 4 -32.79 -9.82 56.59
N ALA A 5 -31.46 -9.72 56.63
CA ALA A 5 -30.71 -8.65 55.99
C ALA A 5 -30.47 -9.05 54.53
N TYR A 6 -31.08 -8.33 53.59
CA TYR A 6 -30.78 -8.45 52.17
C TYR A 6 -29.47 -7.68 51.88
N ALA A 7 -28.41 -8.41 51.57
CA ALA A 7 -27.18 -7.83 51.05
C ALA A 7 -27.38 -7.48 49.56
N LEU A 8 -27.41 -6.19 49.24
CA LEU A 8 -27.45 -5.70 47.87
C LEU A 8 -26.07 -5.90 47.24
N VAL A 9 -25.93 -6.88 46.36
CA VAL A 9 -24.72 -7.04 45.53
C VAL A 9 -24.81 -6.05 44.39
N PHE A 10 -24.04 -4.96 44.46
CA PHE A 10 -23.83 -4.07 43.33
C PHE A 10 -22.92 -4.76 42.31
N LEU A 11 -23.51 -5.21 41.20
CA LEU A 11 -22.78 -5.68 40.03
C LEU A 11 -22.16 -4.45 39.34
N PHE A 12 -20.90 -4.14 39.63
CA PHE A 12 -20.15 -3.18 38.83
C PHE A 12 -19.88 -3.80 37.46
N LEU A 13 -20.73 -3.48 36.48
CA LEU A 13 -20.41 -3.58 35.07
C LEU A 13 -19.32 -2.54 34.79
N THR A 14 -18.06 -2.93 34.93
CA THR A 14 -16.96 -2.18 34.34
C THR A 14 -17.15 -2.21 32.83
N ALA A 15 -17.62 -1.10 32.28
CA ALA A 15 -17.47 -0.85 30.86
C ALA A 15 -15.97 -0.91 30.57
N LEU A 16 -15.51 -1.99 29.96
CA LEU A 16 -14.24 -2.01 29.24
C LEU A 16 -14.39 -0.97 28.15
N ALA A 17 -14.03 0.27 28.46
CA ALA A 17 -13.67 1.23 27.44
C ALA A 17 -12.52 0.58 26.69
N ALA A 18 -12.84 -0.03 25.54
CA ALA A 18 -11.84 -0.42 24.56
C ALA A 18 -11.07 0.86 24.24
N HIS A 19 -9.92 1.04 24.88
CA HIS A 19 -8.95 2.01 24.42
C HIS A 19 -8.59 1.53 23.02
N ALA A 20 -9.10 2.23 22.02
CA ALA A 20 -8.51 2.19 20.69
C ALA A 20 -7.11 2.80 20.88
N GLY A 21 -6.16 1.98 21.30
CA GLY A 21 -4.79 2.41 21.54
C GLY A 21 -4.17 2.89 20.23
N ASP A 22 -3.27 3.86 20.33
CA ASP A 22 -2.44 4.32 19.23
C ASP A 22 -1.43 3.27 18.75
N ASP A 23 -1.43 2.07 19.35
CA ASP A 23 -0.58 0.94 18.95
C ASP A 23 -0.78 0.60 17.46
N PRO A 24 0.31 0.30 16.72
CA PRO A 24 0.21 -0.17 15.34
C PRO A 24 -0.57 -1.49 15.27
N TYR A 25 -1.23 -1.75 14.14
CA TYR A 25 -1.84 -3.05 13.87
C TYR A 25 -0.79 -4.13 13.71
N VAL A 26 0.35 -3.79 13.09
CA VAL A 26 1.50 -4.67 12.93
C VAL A 26 2.78 -3.90 13.24
N ARG A 27 3.62 -4.46 14.10
CA ARG A 27 4.93 -3.88 14.45
C ARG A 27 5.98 -4.36 13.45
N PRO A 28 7.04 -3.56 13.19
CA PRO A 28 8.17 -4.01 12.37
C PRO A 28 8.83 -5.29 12.88
N SER A 29 8.77 -5.56 14.20
CA SER A 29 9.27 -6.80 14.81
C SER A 29 8.47 -8.05 14.46
N ASP A 30 7.23 -7.88 14.00
CA ASP A 30 6.32 -8.99 13.75
C ASP A 30 6.58 -9.63 12.37
N ILE A 31 7.27 -8.93 11.47
CA ILE A 31 7.53 -9.35 10.09
C ILE A 31 8.99 -9.10 9.72
N ASP A 32 9.75 -10.18 9.52
CA ASP A 32 11.06 -10.10 8.86
C ASP A 32 10.89 -10.10 7.34
N LEU A 33 10.73 -8.90 6.77
CA LEU A 33 10.55 -8.76 5.32
C LEU A 33 11.75 -9.27 4.52
N LEU A 34 12.96 -9.25 5.09
CA LEU A 34 14.18 -9.70 4.43
C LEU A 34 14.29 -11.22 4.37
N ALA A 35 13.56 -11.93 5.24
CA ALA A 35 13.39 -13.37 5.16
C ALA A 35 12.28 -13.79 4.18
N ILE A 36 11.34 -12.89 3.87
CA ILE A 36 10.17 -13.19 3.02
C ILE A 36 10.42 -12.81 1.57
N LEU A 37 10.94 -11.61 1.32
CA LEU A 37 11.21 -11.13 -0.03
C LEU A 37 12.57 -11.63 -0.52
N ALA A 38 12.62 -12.03 -1.79
CA ALA A 38 13.88 -12.25 -2.47
C ALA A 38 14.75 -10.97 -2.45
N PRO A 39 16.08 -11.08 -2.50
CA PRO A 39 16.94 -9.92 -2.65
C PRO A 39 16.58 -9.09 -3.88
N ALA A 40 16.82 -7.78 -3.81
CA ALA A 40 16.72 -6.93 -4.98
C ALA A 40 17.54 -7.49 -6.15
N PRO A 41 16.97 -7.59 -7.37
CA PRO A 41 17.73 -8.01 -8.54
C PRO A 41 19.01 -7.20 -8.73
N ALA A 42 20.12 -7.89 -8.98
CA ALA A 42 21.41 -7.24 -9.21
C ALA A 42 21.37 -6.38 -10.48
N PRO A 43 22.13 -5.26 -10.55
CA PRO A 43 22.09 -4.32 -11.67
C PRO A 43 22.34 -4.93 -13.06
N ASP A 44 23.15 -5.99 -13.14
CA ASP A 44 23.55 -6.69 -14.37
C ASP A 44 22.81 -8.03 -14.58
N SER A 45 21.87 -8.37 -13.70
CA SER A 45 21.13 -9.64 -13.76
C SER A 45 20.23 -9.75 -15.00
N ALA A 46 19.86 -11.00 -15.34
CA ALA A 46 18.85 -11.25 -16.38
C ALA A 46 17.50 -10.61 -16.06
N ILE A 47 17.12 -10.56 -14.78
CA ILE A 47 15.88 -9.90 -14.32
C ILE A 47 15.94 -8.40 -14.61
N THR A 48 17.02 -7.71 -14.24
CA THR A 48 17.16 -6.27 -14.50
C THR A 48 17.18 -5.94 -16.00
N ARG A 49 17.75 -6.82 -16.83
CA ARG A 49 17.69 -6.66 -18.30
C ARG A 49 16.26 -6.80 -18.83
N GLU A 50 15.50 -7.75 -18.32
CA GLU A 50 14.09 -7.94 -18.70
C GLU A 50 13.20 -6.80 -18.19
N ASP A 51 13.42 -6.33 -16.96
CA ASP A 51 12.74 -5.15 -16.42
C ASP A 51 12.95 -3.93 -17.32
N LEU A 52 14.20 -3.68 -17.74
CA LEU A 52 14.50 -2.58 -18.66
C LEU A 52 13.78 -2.73 -20.01
N ARG A 53 13.74 -3.96 -20.56
CA ARG A 53 13.01 -4.23 -21.80
C ARG A 53 11.52 -3.89 -21.66
N ILE A 54 10.89 -4.33 -20.57
CA ILE A 54 9.48 -4.05 -20.27
C ILE A 54 9.25 -2.54 -20.12
N LEU A 55 10.11 -1.84 -19.38
CA LEU A 55 9.96 -0.39 -19.18
C LEU A 55 10.09 0.41 -20.49
N LEU A 56 10.99 0.00 -21.39
CA LEU A 56 11.12 0.64 -22.70
C LEU A 56 9.91 0.37 -23.59
N ASP A 57 9.34 -0.84 -23.55
CA ASP A 57 8.12 -1.17 -24.26
C ASP A 57 6.92 -0.36 -23.73
N LEU A 58 6.75 -0.29 -22.40
CA LEU A 58 5.74 0.55 -21.77
C LEU A 58 5.92 2.03 -22.11
N GLN A 59 7.16 2.53 -22.14
CA GLN A 59 7.43 3.91 -22.54
C GLN A 59 7.06 4.17 -24.00
N ALA A 60 7.27 3.21 -24.90
CA ALA A 60 6.94 3.33 -26.31
C ALA A 60 5.43 3.22 -26.57
N THR A 61 4.71 2.48 -25.74
CA THR A 61 3.29 2.15 -25.97
C THR A 61 2.31 2.87 -25.05
N ARG A 62 2.77 3.55 -23.99
CA ARG A 62 1.88 4.26 -23.04
C ARG A 62 1.03 5.31 -23.74
N THR A 63 -0.28 5.25 -23.50
CA THR A 63 -1.25 6.22 -24.02
C THR A 63 -1.36 7.43 -23.08
N PRO A 64 -1.95 8.56 -23.54
CA PRO A 64 -2.27 9.68 -22.66
C PRO A 64 -3.10 9.30 -21.43
N GLU A 65 -4.03 8.34 -21.56
CA GLU A 65 -4.86 7.86 -20.46
C GLU A 65 -4.03 7.10 -19.42
N MET A 66 -3.09 6.26 -19.87
CA MET A 66 -2.15 5.58 -18.98
C MET A 66 -1.29 6.58 -18.20
N VAL A 67 -0.82 7.63 -18.88
CA VAL A 67 -0.06 8.72 -18.25
C VAL A 67 -0.92 9.50 -17.25
N ALA A 68 -2.16 9.81 -17.58
CA ALA A 68 -3.08 10.52 -16.70
C ALA A 68 -3.37 9.70 -15.44
N MET A 69 -3.59 8.39 -15.57
CA MET A 69 -3.82 7.52 -14.43
C MET A 69 -2.58 7.46 -13.53
N ALA A 70 -1.40 7.23 -14.11
CA ALA A 70 -0.15 7.16 -13.35
C ALA A 70 0.17 8.47 -12.59
N ASN A 71 -0.19 9.61 -13.17
CA ASN A 71 -0.10 10.91 -12.49
C ASN A 71 -1.09 11.01 -11.32
N ALA A 72 -2.33 10.59 -11.52
CA ALA A 72 -3.35 10.63 -10.48
C ALA A 72 -3.02 9.68 -9.30
N ASP A 73 -2.40 8.53 -9.57
CA ASP A 73 -1.94 7.56 -8.55
C ASP A 73 -0.61 7.91 -7.90
N VAL A 74 0.01 9.05 -8.26
CA VAL A 74 1.07 9.63 -7.41
C VAL A 74 0.52 9.85 -6.01
N GLN A 75 -0.75 10.25 -5.90
CA GLN A 75 -1.47 10.41 -4.64
C GLN A 75 -1.97 9.05 -4.13
N ARG A 76 -1.41 8.60 -3.00
CA ARG A 76 -1.83 7.38 -2.31
C ARG A 76 -3.03 7.65 -1.41
N THR A 77 -4.20 7.78 -2.01
CA THR A 77 -5.45 8.07 -1.28
C THR A 77 -6.50 6.99 -1.51
N LEU A 78 -7.36 6.75 -0.52
CA LEU A 78 -8.43 5.76 -0.62
C LEU A 78 -9.45 6.10 -1.73
N GLN A 79 -9.62 7.40 -2.01
CA GLN A 79 -10.50 7.88 -3.09
C GLN A 79 -10.14 7.32 -4.47
N ARG A 80 -8.88 6.88 -4.69
CA ARG A 80 -8.45 6.24 -5.93
C ARG A 80 -9.14 4.88 -6.20
N PHE A 81 -9.83 4.34 -5.21
CA PHE A 81 -10.64 3.12 -5.30
C PHE A 81 -12.15 3.38 -5.36
N SER A 82 -12.61 4.64 -5.26
CA SER A 82 -14.05 4.98 -5.24
C SER A 82 -14.83 4.38 -6.41
N GLN A 83 -14.25 4.43 -7.62
CA GLN A 83 -14.91 3.93 -8.83
C GLN A 83 -15.18 2.41 -8.78
N VAL A 84 -14.19 1.61 -8.37
CA VAL A 84 -14.33 0.14 -8.35
C VAL A 84 -15.17 -0.36 -7.19
N VAL A 85 -15.18 0.37 -6.07
CA VAL A 85 -16.07 0.08 -4.93
C VAL A 85 -17.50 0.55 -5.22
N GLY A 86 -17.68 1.63 -5.99
CA GLY A 86 -18.98 2.19 -6.32
C GLY A 86 -19.54 3.16 -5.28
N THR A 87 -18.67 3.76 -4.44
CA THR A 87 -19.04 4.78 -3.45
C THR A 87 -17.93 5.82 -3.32
N ASP A 88 -18.25 7.00 -2.80
CA ASP A 88 -17.23 8.02 -2.54
C ASP A 88 -16.42 7.68 -1.28
N LEU A 89 -15.16 7.33 -1.48
CA LEU A 89 -14.18 7.03 -0.44
C LEU A 89 -13.29 8.23 -0.08
N SER A 90 -13.67 9.45 -0.48
CA SER A 90 -13.02 10.67 -0.01
C SER A 90 -12.99 10.73 1.53
N THR A 91 -11.99 11.40 2.10
CA THR A 91 -11.84 11.54 3.55
C THR A 91 -13.09 12.14 4.21
N ALA A 92 -13.79 13.03 3.52
CA ALA A 92 -15.04 13.63 3.99
C ALA A 92 -16.20 12.63 4.09
N ARG A 93 -16.24 11.62 3.20
CA ARG A 93 -17.34 10.65 3.11
C ARG A 93 -17.05 9.33 3.80
N ALA A 94 -15.78 8.93 3.88
CA ALA A 94 -15.35 7.68 4.50
C ALA A 94 -14.20 7.88 5.51
N PRO A 95 -14.35 8.75 6.54
CA PRO A 95 -13.25 9.13 7.43
C PRO A 95 -12.67 7.94 8.21
N LYS A 96 -13.51 7.01 8.66
CA LYS A 96 -13.05 5.81 9.39
C LYS A 96 -12.26 4.85 8.51
N ALA A 97 -12.68 4.67 7.26
CA ALA A 97 -11.97 3.80 6.31
C ALA A 97 -10.63 4.41 5.90
N ASN A 98 -10.59 5.73 5.68
CA ASN A 98 -9.33 6.45 5.44
C ASN A 98 -8.39 6.29 6.64
N ALA A 99 -8.86 6.53 7.87
CA ALA A 99 -8.03 6.37 9.07
C ALA A 99 -7.45 4.95 9.24
N LEU A 100 -8.24 3.91 8.92
CA LEU A 100 -7.76 2.53 8.91
C LEU A 100 -6.65 2.32 7.87
N VAL A 101 -6.88 2.76 6.63
CA VAL A 101 -5.93 2.59 5.53
C VAL A 101 -4.65 3.39 5.76
N ASP A 102 -4.76 4.60 6.30
CA ASP A 102 -3.60 5.45 6.65
C ASP A 102 -2.74 4.76 7.72
N LYS A 103 -3.36 4.24 8.78
CA LYS A 103 -2.66 3.51 9.84
C LYS A 103 -2.01 2.23 9.31
N ALA A 104 -2.73 1.42 8.54
CA ALA A 104 -2.17 0.22 7.91
C ALA A 104 -1.02 0.54 6.94
N THR A 105 -1.09 1.66 6.23
CA THR A 105 -0.02 2.12 5.33
C THR A 105 1.21 2.57 6.13
N ALA A 106 1.03 3.24 7.26
CA ALA A 106 2.12 3.63 8.15
C ALA A 106 2.85 2.40 8.70
N ASP A 107 2.10 1.39 9.16
CA ASP A 107 2.66 0.12 9.64
C ASP A 107 3.45 -0.60 8.52
N SER A 108 2.88 -0.69 7.32
CA SER A 108 3.54 -1.27 6.15
C SER A 108 4.84 -0.53 5.79
N ALA A 109 4.84 0.80 5.84
CA ALA A 109 6.03 1.60 5.59
C ALA A 109 7.15 1.32 6.61
N ALA A 110 6.80 1.19 7.88
CA ALA A 110 7.77 0.84 8.93
C ALA A 110 8.43 -0.54 8.70
N ILE A 111 7.75 -1.45 7.99
CA ILE A 111 8.28 -2.77 7.61
C ILE A 111 9.15 -2.70 6.35
N PHE A 112 8.73 -2.01 5.28
CA PHE A 112 9.47 -2.05 4.00
C PHE A 112 10.61 -1.03 3.88
N LEU A 113 10.60 0.07 4.64
CA LEU A 113 11.64 1.09 4.57
C LEU A 113 13.04 0.56 4.96
N PRO A 114 13.20 -0.28 6.01
CA PRO A 114 14.47 -0.94 6.31
C PRO A 114 14.97 -1.82 5.17
N ALA A 115 14.07 -2.54 4.49
CA ALA A 115 14.43 -3.38 3.35
C ALA A 115 14.94 -2.55 2.15
N LYS A 116 14.29 -1.42 1.86
CA LYS A 116 14.78 -0.43 0.88
C LYS A 116 16.18 0.07 1.24
N ALA A 117 16.43 0.39 2.51
CA ALA A 117 17.72 0.86 2.97
C ALA A 117 18.81 -0.23 2.91
N LYS A 118 18.45 -1.50 3.09
CA LYS A 118 19.39 -2.63 2.97
C LYS A 118 19.81 -2.88 1.53
N TRP A 119 18.86 -2.90 0.59
CA TRP A 119 19.15 -3.29 -0.79
C TRP A 119 19.59 -2.14 -1.68
N GLN A 120 19.17 -0.91 -1.36
CA GLN A 120 19.59 0.31 -2.05
C GLN A 120 19.44 0.26 -3.59
N ARG A 121 18.46 -0.50 -4.10
CA ARG A 121 18.27 -0.64 -5.56
C ARG A 121 17.97 0.73 -6.17
N LEU A 122 18.81 1.17 -7.09
CA LEU A 122 18.61 2.42 -7.82
C LEU A 122 17.29 2.39 -8.59
N ARG A 123 16.70 3.56 -8.80
CA ARG A 123 15.48 3.69 -9.62
C ARG A 123 15.81 3.50 -11.10
N PRO A 124 14.85 3.07 -11.95
CA PRO A 124 15.12 2.85 -13.36
C PRO A 124 15.68 4.09 -14.08
N TYR A 125 15.09 5.26 -13.85
CA TYR A 125 15.55 6.53 -14.45
C TYR A 125 16.91 7.02 -13.93
N VAL A 126 17.38 6.52 -12.79
CA VAL A 126 18.72 6.81 -12.26
C VAL A 126 19.74 5.88 -12.90
N GLN A 127 19.40 4.60 -13.06
CA GLN A 127 20.31 3.59 -13.61
C GLN A 127 20.40 3.64 -15.14
N PHE A 128 19.30 3.99 -15.84
CA PHE A 128 19.18 3.91 -17.29
C PHE A 128 18.73 5.26 -17.89
N PRO A 129 19.64 6.02 -18.54
CA PRO A 129 19.34 7.36 -19.09
C PRO A 129 18.21 7.42 -20.13
N GLN A 130 17.92 6.28 -20.78
CA GLN A 130 16.84 6.17 -21.78
C GLN A 130 15.43 6.12 -21.16
N ILE A 131 15.28 5.89 -19.87
CA ILE A 131 13.99 5.93 -19.18
C ILE A 131 13.55 7.38 -18.96
N LYS A 132 12.32 7.70 -19.38
CA LYS A 132 11.71 9.03 -19.33
C LYS A 132 10.46 9.00 -18.46
N LEU A 133 10.54 9.76 -17.36
CA LEU A 133 9.46 9.88 -16.40
C LEU A 133 8.27 10.65 -16.96
N VAL A 134 7.08 10.29 -16.49
CA VAL A 134 5.83 11.05 -16.70
C VAL A 134 5.18 11.48 -15.38
N VAL A 135 5.86 11.23 -14.27
CA VAL A 135 5.51 11.67 -12.92
C VAL A 135 6.76 12.27 -12.26
N PRO A 136 6.63 13.02 -11.15
CA PRO A 136 7.80 13.49 -10.41
C PRO A 136 8.71 12.34 -9.94
N PRO A 137 10.04 12.55 -9.92
CA PRO A 137 10.98 11.55 -9.40
C PRO A 137 10.74 11.27 -7.90
N GLU A 138 11.15 10.09 -7.45
CA GLU A 138 11.09 9.69 -6.04
C GLU A 138 12.47 9.85 -5.37
N ASP A 139 12.49 10.12 -4.07
CA ASP A 139 13.68 10.41 -3.26
C ASP A 139 14.22 9.19 -2.49
N THR A 140 13.60 8.02 -2.65
CA THR A 140 14.00 6.77 -1.98
C THR A 140 14.40 5.67 -2.97
N TYR A 141 14.97 4.58 -2.48
CA TYR A 141 15.34 3.40 -3.29
C TYR A 141 14.13 2.65 -3.88
N SER A 142 14.35 1.89 -4.95
CA SER A 142 13.30 1.28 -5.77
C SER A 142 12.65 0.03 -5.18
N TYR A 143 13.35 -0.75 -4.34
CA TYR A 143 12.87 -2.09 -3.98
C TYR A 143 12.67 -2.31 -2.47
N PRO A 144 11.48 -2.76 -2.02
CA PRO A 144 10.25 -2.93 -2.81
C PRO A 144 9.53 -1.59 -3.09
N SER A 145 8.47 -1.57 -3.89
CA SER A 145 7.67 -0.36 -4.15
C SER A 145 6.69 -0.02 -3.03
N GLY A 146 6.73 1.22 -2.54
CA GLY A 146 5.78 1.71 -1.52
C GLY A 146 4.38 1.99 -2.09
N HIS A 147 4.29 2.49 -3.33
CA HIS A 147 3.00 2.67 -4.02
C HIS A 147 2.33 1.33 -4.34
N ALA A 148 3.11 0.31 -4.76
CA ALA A 148 2.54 -1.02 -4.95
C ALA A 148 2.08 -1.64 -3.62
N ALA A 149 2.85 -1.47 -2.54
CA ALA A 149 2.46 -1.91 -1.20
C ALA A 149 1.16 -1.22 -0.74
N PHE A 150 1.03 0.09 -0.95
CA PHE A 150 -0.21 0.83 -0.68
C PHE A 150 -1.39 0.32 -1.51
N GLY A 151 -1.21 0.17 -2.83
CA GLY A 151 -2.27 -0.26 -3.74
C GLY A 151 -2.80 -1.64 -3.39
N MET A 152 -1.91 -2.62 -3.20
CA MET A 152 -2.31 -3.98 -2.84
C MET A 152 -2.83 -4.07 -1.39
N GLY A 153 -2.18 -3.41 -0.43
CA GLY A 153 -2.66 -3.38 0.96
C GLY A 153 -4.06 -2.78 1.09
N THR A 154 -4.31 -1.67 0.40
CA THR A 154 -5.65 -1.04 0.33
C THR A 154 -6.66 -1.96 -0.33
N ALA A 155 -6.29 -2.64 -1.43
CA ALA A 155 -7.15 -3.60 -2.10
C ALA A 155 -7.54 -4.78 -1.19
N ILE A 156 -6.59 -5.34 -0.43
CA ILE A 156 -6.86 -6.40 0.54
C ILE A 156 -7.88 -5.91 1.59
N LEU A 157 -7.66 -4.74 2.18
CA LEU A 157 -8.58 -4.19 3.19
C LEU A 157 -9.98 -3.96 2.63
N LEU A 158 -10.09 -3.34 1.46
CA LEU A 158 -11.38 -3.07 0.82
C LEU A 158 -12.09 -4.35 0.37
N ALA A 159 -11.38 -5.34 -0.16
CA ALA A 159 -11.96 -6.61 -0.57
C ALA A 159 -12.50 -7.41 0.63
N ASN A 160 -11.92 -7.24 1.83
CA ASN A 160 -12.48 -7.79 3.06
C ASN A 160 -13.73 -7.04 3.55
N MET A 161 -13.87 -5.75 3.22
CA MET A 161 -15.04 -4.95 3.60
C MET A 161 -16.20 -5.06 2.61
N VAL A 162 -15.89 -5.21 1.33
CA VAL A 162 -16.84 -5.20 0.21
C VAL A 162 -16.56 -6.44 -0.67
N PRO A 163 -16.78 -7.65 -0.14
CA PRO A 163 -16.39 -8.89 -0.80
C PRO A 163 -17.07 -9.11 -2.16
N GLU A 164 -18.26 -8.56 -2.37
CA GLU A 164 -18.98 -8.58 -3.64
C GLU A 164 -18.28 -7.79 -4.76
N LYS A 165 -17.29 -6.95 -4.42
CA LYS A 165 -16.44 -6.20 -5.37
C LYS A 165 -14.99 -6.66 -5.38
N ALA A 166 -14.64 -7.73 -4.67
CA ALA A 166 -13.25 -8.13 -4.41
C ALA A 166 -12.40 -8.23 -5.68
N VAL A 167 -12.92 -8.84 -6.76
CA VAL A 167 -12.18 -8.98 -8.03
C VAL A 167 -11.76 -7.62 -8.59
N ALA A 168 -12.72 -6.70 -8.76
CA ALA A 168 -12.45 -5.36 -9.31
C ALA A 168 -11.54 -4.54 -8.38
N ILE A 169 -11.64 -4.72 -7.08
CA ILE A 169 -10.78 -4.07 -6.08
C ILE A 169 -9.33 -4.58 -6.21
N TYR A 170 -9.12 -5.89 -6.35
CA TYR A 170 -7.79 -6.46 -6.53
C TYR A 170 -7.17 -6.07 -7.87
N GLU A 171 -7.94 -6.08 -8.96
CA GLU A 171 -7.49 -5.59 -10.27
C GLU A 171 -7.00 -4.14 -10.17
N ARG A 172 -7.74 -3.28 -9.45
CA ARG A 172 -7.34 -1.91 -9.20
C ARG A 172 -6.06 -1.81 -8.39
N GLY A 173 -5.90 -2.64 -7.37
CA GLY A 173 -4.68 -2.70 -6.54
C GLY A 173 -3.44 -3.09 -7.35
N VAL A 174 -3.57 -4.08 -8.24
CA VAL A 174 -2.50 -4.46 -9.19
C VAL A 174 -2.19 -3.30 -10.13
N GLN A 175 -3.22 -2.67 -10.70
CA GLN A 175 -3.06 -1.52 -11.59
C GLN A 175 -2.31 -0.37 -10.91
N PHE A 176 -2.64 -0.05 -9.65
CA PHE A 176 -2.00 1.01 -8.87
C PHE A 176 -0.48 0.82 -8.76
N GLY A 177 -0.03 -0.41 -8.57
CA GLY A 177 1.40 -0.75 -8.58
C GLY A 177 2.01 -0.66 -9.99
N PHE A 178 1.30 -1.20 -10.98
CA PHE A 178 1.77 -1.25 -12.37
C PHE A 178 1.93 0.13 -13.02
N GLU A 179 1.12 1.11 -12.62
CA GLU A 179 1.25 2.51 -13.03
C GLU A 179 2.61 3.10 -12.71
N ARG A 180 3.32 2.57 -11.71
CA ARG A 180 4.68 3.00 -11.37
C ARG A 180 5.73 2.52 -12.38
N ALA A 181 5.50 1.36 -13.00
CA ALA A 181 6.31 0.88 -14.12
C ALA A 181 6.02 1.68 -15.40
N ILE A 182 4.74 1.95 -15.71
CA ILE A 182 4.33 2.85 -16.80
C ILE A 182 4.98 4.23 -16.66
N ALA A 183 5.06 4.72 -15.43
CA ALA A 183 5.66 6.00 -15.10
C ALA A 183 7.20 6.01 -15.17
N GLY A 184 7.86 4.85 -15.18
CA GLY A 184 9.32 4.70 -15.21
C GLY A 184 10.03 4.88 -13.86
N VAL A 185 9.28 4.96 -12.75
CA VAL A 185 9.85 5.17 -11.40
C VAL A 185 10.11 3.87 -10.63
N HIS A 186 9.57 2.75 -11.09
CA HIS A 186 9.81 1.43 -10.52
C HIS A 186 10.02 0.39 -11.63
N TYR A 187 10.76 -0.66 -11.30
CA TYR A 187 10.83 -1.86 -12.12
C TYR A 187 9.56 -2.70 -11.94
N PRO A 188 9.21 -3.58 -12.90
CA PRO A 188 8.18 -4.59 -12.71
C PRO A 188 8.43 -5.52 -11.50
N SER A 189 9.69 -5.90 -11.26
CA SER A 189 10.11 -6.68 -10.09
C SER A 189 10.19 -5.88 -8.78
#